data_AF-A0A2M7R3Z3-F1
#
_entry.id   AF-A0A2M7R3Z3-F1
#
_cell.length_a   1.000
_cell.length_b   1.000
_cell.length_c   1.000
_cell.angle_alpha   90.00
_cell.angle_beta   90.00
_cell.angle_gamma   90.00
#
_symmetry.space_group_name_H-M   'P 1'
#
loop_
_entity.id
_entity.type
_entity.pdbx_description
1 polymer ?
#
loop_
_entity_poly.entity_id
_entity_poly.type
_entity_poly.pdbx_seq_one_letter_code
_entity_poly.pdbx_strand_id
1 'polypeptide(L)'
;MGEELKKDRAESKRHMDNLKAELAKDSPDRVRIHEAINKMEAINTLIHLRRIDSLLDLRQLLTPKQREKFKRLGEKREHAMKKESIFQFRNEAELRLV
;
A
#
# COMPACT_ATOMS: atom_id res chain seq x y z
N MET A 1 1.07 -17.37 -10.50
CA MET A 1 1.06 -15.92 -10.21
C MET A 1 -0.28 -15.21 -10.44
N GLY A 2 -0.86 -15.17 -11.66
CA GLY A 2 -2.07 -14.37 -11.92
C GLY A 2 -3.32 -14.77 -11.12
N GLU A 3 -3.56 -16.07 -10.99
CA GLU A 3 -4.71 -16.62 -10.23
C GLU A 3 -4.55 -16.50 -8.71
N GLU A 4 -3.34 -16.64 -8.19
CA GLU A 4 -3.05 -16.48 -6.75
C GLU A 4 -3.22 -15.04 -6.31
N LEU A 5 -2.76 -14.06 -7.11
CA LEU A 5 -2.98 -12.64 -6.84
C LEU A 5 -4.47 -12.27 -6.85
N LYS A 6 -5.28 -12.91 -7.70
CA LYS A 6 -6.74 -12.69 -7.70
C LYS A 6 -7.38 -13.24 -6.42
N LYS A 7 -6.96 -14.43 -5.97
CA LYS A 7 -7.42 -15.04 -4.71
C LYS A 7 -7.07 -14.16 -3.50
N ASP A 8 -5.81 -13.77 -3.37
CA ASP A 8 -5.35 -12.88 -2.29
C ASP A 8 -6.13 -11.56 -2.28
N ARG A 9 -6.36 -10.94 -3.45
CA ARG A 9 -7.13 -9.69 -3.52
C ARG A 9 -8.59 -9.87 -3.11
N ALA A 10 -9.20 -10.98 -3.51
CA ALA A 10 -10.57 -11.31 -3.11
C ALA A 10 -10.65 -11.55 -1.59
N GLU A 11 -9.65 -12.19 -1.01
CA GLU A 11 -9.57 -12.44 0.43
C GLU A 11 -9.33 -11.16 1.25
N SER A 12 -8.38 -10.32 0.83
CA SER A 12 -8.16 -8.99 1.43
C SER A 12 -9.43 -8.13 1.37
N LYS A 13 -10.16 -8.17 0.24
CA LYS A 13 -11.45 -7.48 0.10
C LYS A 13 -12.50 -8.02 1.07
N ARG A 14 -12.62 -9.34 1.24
CA ARG A 14 -13.54 -9.94 2.21
C ARG A 14 -13.26 -9.49 3.63
N HIS A 15 -11.99 -9.41 4.04
CA HIS A 15 -11.64 -8.91 5.37
C HIS A 15 -11.95 -7.41 5.53
N MET A 16 -11.77 -6.61 4.49
CA MET A 16 -12.18 -5.20 4.49
C MET A 16 -13.71 -5.06 4.63
N ASP A 17 -14.48 -5.88 3.91
CA ASP A 17 -15.94 -5.86 4.00
C ASP A 17 -16.42 -6.30 5.40
N ASN A 18 -15.77 -7.30 6.01
CA ASN A 18 -16.03 -7.72 7.39
C ASN A 18 -15.68 -6.61 8.41
N LEU A 19 -14.55 -5.93 8.22
CA LEU A 19 -14.15 -4.81 9.07
C LEU A 19 -15.18 -3.67 9.02
N LYS A 20 -15.63 -3.31 7.82
CA LYS A 20 -16.69 -2.30 7.64
C LYS A 20 -17.99 -2.71 8.33
N ALA A 21 -18.38 -3.98 8.20
CA ALA A 21 -19.59 -4.50 8.84
C ALA A 21 -19.48 -4.49 10.37
N GLU A 22 -18.31 -4.82 10.94
CA GLU A 22 -18.09 -4.77 12.39
C GLU A 22 -18.12 -3.33 12.93
N LEU A 23 -17.48 -2.39 12.22
CA LEU A 23 -17.47 -0.97 12.57
C LEU A 23 -18.84 -0.29 12.47
N ALA A 24 -19.76 -0.84 11.67
CA ALA A 24 -21.11 -0.31 11.51
C ALA A 24 -22.09 -0.73 12.62
N LYS A 25 -21.68 -1.59 13.55
CA LYS A 25 -22.53 -2.02 14.67
C LYS A 25 -22.59 -0.96 15.77
N ASP A 26 -23.69 -0.96 16.51
CA ASP A 26 -23.86 -0.09 17.68
C ASP A 26 -22.81 -0.35 18.79
N SER A 27 -22.32 -1.59 18.88
CA SER A 27 -21.22 -1.98 19.78
C SER A 27 -20.21 -2.84 19.01
N PRO A 28 -19.19 -2.22 18.39
CA PRO A 28 -18.17 -2.93 17.63
C PRO A 28 -17.26 -3.80 18.50
N ASP A 29 -16.98 -5.02 18.06
CA ASP A 29 -16.04 -5.92 18.73
C ASP A 29 -14.59 -5.59 18.36
N ARG A 30 -13.83 -5.07 19.34
CA ARG A 30 -12.41 -4.74 19.20
C ARG A 30 -11.56 -5.93 18.74
N VAL A 31 -11.81 -7.14 19.24
CA VAL A 31 -11.02 -8.33 18.90
C VAL A 31 -11.22 -8.67 17.42
N ARG A 32 -12.48 -8.65 16.96
CA ARG A 32 -12.80 -8.90 15.54
C ARG A 32 -12.21 -7.85 14.60
N ILE A 33 -12.20 -6.59 15.02
CA ILE A 33 -11.54 -5.50 14.29
C ILE A 33 -10.04 -5.79 14.13
N HIS A 34 -9.35 -6.10 15.23
CA HIS A 34 -7.92 -6.42 15.18
C HIS A 34 -7.63 -7.65 14.31
N GLU A 35 -8.43 -8.70 14.42
CA GLU A 35 -8.27 -9.89 13.57
C GLU A 35 -8.43 -9.58 12.08
N ALA A 36 -9.43 -8.76 11.72
CA ALA A 36 -9.65 -8.36 10.33
C ALA A 36 -8.48 -7.55 9.79
N ILE A 37 -7.96 -6.60 10.57
CA ILE A 37 -6.80 -5.78 10.21
C ILE A 37 -5.56 -6.67 10.03
N ASN A 38 -5.23 -7.52 11.00
CA ASN A 38 -4.04 -8.37 10.93
C ASN A 38 -4.06 -9.30 9.71
N LYS A 39 -5.23 -9.88 9.37
CA LYS A 39 -5.39 -10.73 8.19
C LYS A 39 -5.21 -9.94 6.89
N MET A 40 -5.76 -8.73 6.81
CA MET A 40 -5.55 -7.85 5.66
C MET A 40 -4.09 -7.45 5.49
N GLU A 41 -3.40 -7.10 6.58
CA GLU A 41 -1.99 -6.72 6.56
C GLU A 41 -1.11 -7.87 6.07
N ALA A 42 -1.35 -9.09 6.56
CA ALA A 42 -0.65 -10.28 6.10
C ALA A 42 -0.82 -10.51 4.59
N ILE A 43 -2.05 -10.46 4.09
CA ILE A 43 -2.35 -10.67 2.67
C ILE A 43 -1.75 -9.55 1.81
N ASN A 44 -1.90 -8.30 2.22
CA ASN A 44 -1.35 -7.17 1.48
C ASN A 44 0.18 -7.24 1.43
N THR A 45 0.83 -7.65 2.52
CA THR A 45 2.28 -7.88 2.55
C THR A 45 2.70 -8.94 1.53
N LEU A 46 1.99 -10.07 1.45
CA LEU A 46 2.25 -11.10 0.44
C LEU A 46 2.08 -10.57 -1.00
N ILE A 47 1.03 -9.79 -1.26
CA ILE A 47 0.83 -9.13 -2.56
C ILE A 47 1.99 -8.19 -2.89
N HIS A 48 2.48 -7.42 -1.91
CA HIS A 48 3.60 -6.51 -2.08
C HIS A 48 4.91 -7.26 -2.38
N LEU A 49 5.20 -8.36 -1.68
CA LEU A 49 6.38 -9.19 -1.94
C LEU A 49 6.36 -9.73 -3.38
N ARG A 50 5.25 -10.37 -3.80
CA ARG A 50 5.12 -10.90 -5.17
C ARG A 50 5.28 -9.82 -6.24
N ARG A 51 4.79 -8.61 -5.97
CA ARG A 51 4.97 -7.45 -6.86
C ARG A 51 6.43 -7.03 -6.94
N ILE A 52 7.13 -6.98 -5.81
CA ILE A 52 8.57 -6.66 -5.77
C ILE A 52 9.35 -7.69 -6.56
N ASP A 53 9.10 -8.99 -6.34
CA ASP A 53 9.76 -10.07 -7.07
C ASP A 53 9.54 -9.92 -8.59
N SER A 54 8.29 -9.70 -9.01
CA SER A 54 7.96 -9.45 -10.42
C SER A 54 8.68 -8.23 -10.99
N LEU A 55 8.82 -7.16 -10.21
CA LEU A 55 9.55 -5.95 -10.64
C LEU A 55 11.05 -6.19 -10.75
N LEU A 56 11.63 -7.01 -9.86
CA LEU A 56 13.03 -7.41 -9.92
C LEU A 56 13.29 -8.24 -11.17
N ASP A 57 12.42 -9.21 -11.48
CA ASP A 57 12.50 -10.02 -12.71
C ASP A 57 12.42 -9.15 -13.96
N LEU A 58 11.43 -8.25 -14.04
CA LEU A 58 11.29 -7.32 -15.16
C LEU A 58 12.51 -6.40 -15.33
N ARG A 59 13.15 -6.01 -14.22
CA ARG A 59 14.34 -5.16 -14.26
C ARG A 59 15.55 -5.86 -14.89
N GLN A 60 15.63 -7.19 -14.80
CA GLN A 60 16.70 -7.96 -15.45
C GLN A 60 16.58 -7.90 -16.98
N LEU A 61 15.35 -7.81 -17.52
CA LEU A 61 15.07 -7.73 -18.95
C LEU A 61 15.40 -6.36 -19.57
N LEU A 62 15.63 -5.33 -18.75
CA LEU A 62 15.91 -3.99 -19.24
C LEU A 62 17.36 -3.85 -19.72
N THR A 63 17.56 -3.11 -20.81
CA THR A 63 18.91 -2.66 -21.21
C THR A 63 19.51 -1.71 -20.16
N PRO A 64 20.85 -1.52 -20.15
CA PRO A 64 21.48 -0.55 -19.23
C PRO A 64 20.89 0.85 -19.30
N LYS A 65 20.61 1.37 -20.50
CA LYS A 65 20.00 2.70 -20.70
C LYS A 65 18.58 2.77 -20.14
N GLN A 66 17.77 1.72 -20.30
CA GLN A 66 16.43 1.65 -19.73
C GLN A 66 16.45 1.54 -18.20
N ARG A 67 17.40 0.79 -17.63
CA ARG A 67 17.59 0.71 -16.17
C ARG A 67 17.95 2.06 -15.58
N GLU A 68 18.82 2.82 -16.24
CA GLU A 68 19.19 4.16 -15.81
C GLU A 68 18.01 5.13 -15.85
N LYS A 69 17.23 5.11 -16.95
CA LYS A 69 15.98 5.88 -17.07
C LYS A 69 15.00 5.52 -15.95
N PHE A 70 14.82 4.23 -15.66
CA PHE A 70 13.95 3.76 -14.59
C PHE A 70 14.41 4.25 -13.21
N LYS A 71 15.71 4.21 -12.92
CA LYS A 71 16.29 4.75 -11.67
C LYS A 71 15.96 6.23 -11.48
N ARG A 72 16.20 7.05 -12.52
CA ARG A 72 15.92 8.50 -12.48
C ARG A 72 14.44 8.80 -12.27
N LEU A 73 13.53 7.97 -12.79
CA LEU A 73 12.09 8.11 -12.55
C LEU A 73 11.75 7.86 -11.06
N GLY A 74 12.37 6.86 -10.45
CA GLY A 74 12.23 6.59 -9.01
C GLY A 74 12.67 7.78 -8.15
N GLU A 75 13.86 8.31 -8.41
CA GLU A 75 14.42 9.47 -7.68
C GLU A 75 13.53 10.72 -7.80
N LYS A 76 13.01 10.99 -9.01
CA LYS A 76 12.05 12.10 -9.23
C LYS A 76 10.78 11.95 -8.42
N ARG A 77 10.23 10.73 -8.35
CA ARG A 77 9.01 10.44 -7.58
C ARG A 77 9.26 10.58 -6.08
N GLU A 78 10.39 10.08 -5.58
CA GLU A 78 10.77 10.24 -4.16
C GLU A 78 10.89 11.71 -3.78
N HIS A 79 11.55 12.51 -4.61
CA HIS A 79 11.68 13.95 -4.38
C HIS A 79 10.33 14.68 -4.40
N ALA A 80 9.41 14.28 -5.28
CA ALA A 80 8.04 14.83 -5.30
C ALA A 80 7.27 14.50 -4.02
N MET A 81 7.32 13.25 -3.55
CA MET A 81 6.65 12.84 -2.31
C MET A 81 7.20 13.58 -1.08
N LYS A 82 8.52 13.79 -0.99
CA LYS A 82 9.14 14.58 0.08
C LYS A 82 8.66 16.04 0.08
N LYS A 83 8.48 16.63 -1.10
CA LYS A 83 7.94 18.00 -1.20
C LYS A 83 6.48 18.07 -0.73
N GLU A 84 5.68 17.08 -1.10
CA GLU A 84 4.28 17.02 -0.72
C GLU A 84 4.09 16.77 0.78
N SER A 85 4.91 15.91 1.41
CA SER A 85 4.87 15.70 2.86
C SER A 85 5.24 16.97 3.64
N ILE A 86 6.23 17.74 3.15
CA ILE A 86 6.60 19.03 3.75
C ILE A 86 5.46 20.04 3.62
N PHE A 87 4.75 20.06 2.49
CA PHE A 87 3.62 20.96 2.27
C PHE A 87 2.45 20.66 3.23
N GLN A 88 2.07 19.38 3.37
CA GLN A 88 1.00 18.97 4.29
C GLN A 88 1.32 19.33 5.75
N PHE A 89 2.57 19.10 6.20
CA PHE A 89 2.99 19.43 7.56
C PHE A 89 2.91 20.93 7.87
N ARG A 90 3.26 21.79 6.90
CA ARG A 90 3.17 23.26 7.07
C ARG A 90 1.72 23.72 7.16
N ASN A 91 0.83 23.16 6.34
CA ASN A 91 -0.58 23.50 6.33
C ASN A 91 -1.29 23.04 7.63
N GLU A 92 -0.95 21.87 8.16
CA GLU A 92 -1.46 21.41 9.46
C GLU A 92 -0.97 22.27 10.64
N ALA A 93 0.26 22.80 10.56
CA ALA A 93 0.79 23.69 11.60
C ALA A 93 0.09 25.06 11.58
N GLU A 94 -0.21 25.60 10.39
CA GLU A 94 -0.95 26.86 10.22
C GLU A 94 -2.40 26.74 10.72
N LEU A 95 -3.08 25.61 10.49
CA LEU A 95 -4.44 25.35 10.98
C LEU A 95 -4.54 25.17 12.51
N ARG A 96 -3.43 24.92 13.21
CA ARG A 96 -3.39 24.80 14.68
C ARG A 96 -3.10 26.13 15.38
N LEU A 97 -2.72 27.16 14.64
CA LEU A 97 -2.37 28.49 15.15
C LEU A 97 -3.50 29.52 14.96
N VAL A 98 -4.65 29.10 14.45
CA VAL A 98 -5.90 29.88 14.27
C VAL A 98 -6.99 29.26 15.13
#